data_AF-A0A2S6UC41-F1
#
_entry.id   AF-A0A2S6UC41-F1
#
_cell.length_a   1.000
_cell.length_b   1.000
_cell.length_c   1.000
_cell.angle_alpha   90.00
_cell.angle_beta   90.00
_cell.angle_gamma   90.00
#
_symmetry.space_group_name_H-M   'P 1'
#
loop_
_entity.id
_entity.type
_entity.pdbx_description
1 polymer ?
#
loop_
_entity_poly.entity_id
_entity_poly.type
_entity_poly.pdbx_seq_one_letter_code
_entity_poly.pdbx_strand_id
1 'polypeptide(L)'
;MHKPQYFYSKRLSFILAAGVVVLALSACESRLDTRGNLLDPELVVEITPGEQNRDEVAAILGSPSSITPFGSDTWYYISQRTETFAFLAPKVTERKILVVKFDKDGKVAKVDTVGLEAGQVINPIQRKTMTHGNKMTVIEQLVGNLGRFKEASQKRNRKKEESEDR
;
A
#
# COMPACT_ATOMS: atom_id res chain seq x y z
N MET A 1 25.19 -27.98 -60.07
CA MET A 1 25.23 -28.08 -58.59
C MET A 1 24.30 -27.04 -57.97
N HIS A 2 23.05 -27.41 -57.69
CA HIS A 2 22.08 -26.55 -57.00
C HIS A 2 22.20 -26.77 -55.49
N LYS A 3 22.61 -25.74 -54.72
CA LYS A 3 22.63 -25.81 -53.25
C LYS A 3 21.18 -25.89 -52.75
N PRO A 4 20.86 -26.78 -51.80
CA PRO A 4 19.48 -27.00 -51.38
C PRO A 4 18.94 -25.77 -50.66
N GLN A 5 17.83 -25.22 -51.18
CA GLN A 5 17.12 -24.05 -50.67
C GLN A 5 16.63 -24.23 -49.21
N TYR A 6 16.62 -25.47 -48.72
CA TYR A 6 16.27 -25.88 -47.36
C TYR A 6 17.22 -25.40 -46.26
N PHE A 7 18.48 -25.07 -46.59
CA PHE A 7 19.47 -24.65 -45.59
C PHE A 7 19.31 -23.16 -45.19
N TYR A 8 18.77 -22.34 -46.10
CA TYR A 8 18.59 -20.89 -45.89
C TYR A 8 17.34 -20.60 -45.04
N SER A 9 16.26 -21.37 -45.20
CA SER A 9 15.02 -21.23 -44.43
C SER A 9 15.19 -21.57 -42.94
N LYS A 10 16.03 -22.55 -42.60
CA LYS A 10 16.34 -22.88 -41.20
C LYS A 10 17.09 -21.76 -40.48
N ARG A 11 18.06 -21.11 -41.14
CA ARG A 11 18.79 -19.97 -40.57
C ARG A 11 17.90 -18.75 -40.40
N LEU A 12 17.03 -18.48 -41.37
CA LEU A 12 16.05 -17.39 -41.30
C LEU A 12 15.03 -17.62 -40.17
N SER A 13 14.54 -18.85 -40.01
CA SER A 13 13.61 -19.22 -38.94
C SER A 13 14.25 -19.13 -37.55
N PHE A 14 15.53 -19.49 -37.41
CA PHE A 14 16.29 -19.33 -36.16
C PHE A 14 16.48 -17.86 -35.78
N ILE A 15 16.79 -17.00 -36.75
CA ILE A 15 16.92 -15.55 -36.53
C ILE A 15 15.59 -14.94 -36.11
N LEU A 16 14.49 -15.36 -36.74
CA LEU A 16 13.15 -14.85 -36.42
C LEU A 16 12.69 -15.31 -35.03
N ALA A 17 12.96 -16.58 -34.67
CA ALA A 17 12.70 -17.10 -33.32
C ALA A 17 13.54 -16.37 -32.25
N ALA A 18 14.84 -16.14 -32.52
CA ALA A 18 15.70 -15.37 -31.62
C ALA A 18 15.22 -13.92 -31.46
N GLY A 19 14.76 -13.28 -32.55
CA GLY A 19 14.16 -11.94 -32.50
C GLY A 19 12.92 -11.88 -31.62
N VAL A 20 12.03 -12.86 -31.72
CA VAL A 20 10.83 -12.95 -30.87
C VAL A 20 11.19 -13.14 -29.39
N VAL A 21 12.20 -13.96 -29.07
CA VAL A 21 12.64 -14.17 -27.68
C VAL A 21 13.25 -12.90 -27.08
N VAL A 22 14.05 -12.17 -27.84
CA VAL A 22 14.63 -10.89 -27.38
C VAL A 22 13.53 -9.85 -27.12
N LEU A 23 12.52 -9.77 -27.99
CA LEU A 23 11.37 -8.89 -27.80
C LEU A 23 10.47 -9.32 -26.62
N ALA A 24 10.39 -10.61 -26.31
CA ALA A 24 9.63 -11.10 -25.17
C ALA A 24 10.30 -10.78 -23.83
N LEU A 25 11.64 -10.71 -23.79
CA LEU A 25 12.39 -10.42 -22.56
C LEU A 25 12.44 -8.93 -22.19
N SER A 26 12.12 -8.01 -23.11
CA SER A 26 12.15 -6.57 -22.84
C SER A 26 10.99 -6.06 -21.96
N ALA A 27 10.02 -6.91 -21.62
CA ALA A 27 8.86 -6.55 -20.80
C ALA A 27 9.10 -6.75 -19.28
N CYS A 28 10.27 -7.24 -18.87
CA CYS A 28 10.60 -7.45 -17.46
C CYS A 28 11.18 -6.17 -16.84
N GLU A 29 10.32 -5.28 -16.37
CA GLU A 29 10.70 -4.05 -15.64
C GLU A 29 10.02 -3.98 -14.27
N SER A 30 10.70 -3.37 -13.30
CA SER A 30 10.14 -3.05 -11.98
C SER A 30 9.00 -2.04 -12.10
N ARG A 31 7.91 -2.23 -11.35
CA ARG A 31 6.86 -1.21 -11.26
C ARG A 31 7.30 -0.10 -10.33
N LEU A 32 7.23 1.14 -10.83
CA LEU A 32 7.46 2.36 -10.06
C LEU A 32 6.12 3.04 -9.78
N ASP A 33 5.87 3.34 -8.52
CA ASP A 33 4.66 3.99 -8.03
C ASP A 33 5.04 5.24 -7.24
N THR A 34 4.64 6.41 -7.73
CA THR A 34 4.86 7.70 -7.08
C THR A 34 3.54 8.18 -6.49
N ARG A 35 3.53 8.45 -5.18
CA ARG A 35 2.32 8.89 -4.46
C ARG A 35 2.59 10.15 -3.64
N GLY A 36 1.52 10.85 -3.30
CA GLY A 36 1.53 12.03 -2.45
C GLY A 36 1.68 13.33 -3.24
N ASN A 37 2.09 14.40 -2.55
CA ASN A 37 2.26 15.71 -3.17
C ASN A 37 3.73 15.92 -3.56
N LEU A 38 4.04 15.76 -4.84
CA LEU A 38 5.37 16.01 -5.39
C LEU A 38 5.52 17.52 -5.66
N LEU A 39 6.06 18.22 -4.66
CA LEU A 39 6.25 19.67 -4.74
C LEU A 39 7.39 20.04 -5.70
N ASP A 40 7.19 21.12 -6.43
CA ASP A 40 8.23 21.78 -7.20
C ASP A 40 9.22 22.48 -6.24
N PRO A 41 10.54 22.19 -6.32
CA PRO A 41 11.53 22.87 -5.51
C PRO A 41 11.48 24.40 -5.58
N GLU A 42 11.09 24.98 -6.73
CA GLU A 42 11.00 26.44 -6.89
C GLU A 42 9.90 27.05 -6.00
N LEU A 43 8.74 26.40 -5.95
CA LEU A 43 7.63 26.83 -5.08
C LEU A 43 7.95 26.67 -3.59
N VAL A 44 8.75 25.66 -3.23
CA VAL A 44 9.19 25.47 -1.84
C VAL A 44 10.12 26.60 -1.40
N VAL A 45 11.00 27.07 -2.28
CA VAL A 45 11.94 28.17 -2.00
C VAL A 45 11.22 29.51 -1.87
N GLU A 46 10.05 29.67 -2.49
CA GLU A 46 9.20 30.85 -2.32
C GLU A 46 8.65 30.99 -0.89
N ILE A 47 8.62 29.89 -0.12
CA ILE A 47 8.11 29.94 1.25
C ILE A 47 9.14 30.55 2.21
N THR A 48 8.87 31.78 2.67
CA THR A 48 9.75 32.55 3.55
C THR A 48 9.22 32.59 4.98
N PRO A 49 9.97 32.06 5.96
CA PRO A 49 9.57 32.15 7.38
C PRO A 49 9.39 33.59 7.86
N GLY A 50 8.31 33.83 8.63
CA GLY A 50 7.93 35.10 9.23
C GLY A 50 6.99 35.95 8.36
N GLU A 51 6.94 35.68 7.06
CA GLU A 51 6.15 36.47 6.12
C GLU A 51 4.77 35.84 5.89
N GLN A 52 4.77 34.61 5.37
CA GLN A 52 3.54 34.00 4.89
C GLN A 52 2.70 33.37 5.98
N ASN A 53 1.38 33.40 5.78
CA ASN A 53 0.40 32.70 6.61
C ASN A 53 -0.07 31.38 5.95
N ARG A 54 -0.94 30.64 6.64
CA ARG A 54 -1.48 29.35 6.18
C ARG A 54 -2.17 29.41 4.82
N ASP A 55 -2.97 30.45 4.58
CA ASP A 55 -3.76 30.58 3.36
C ASP A 55 -2.85 30.87 2.16
N GLU A 56 -1.81 31.67 2.37
CA GLU A 56 -0.78 31.95 1.37
C GLU A 56 0.06 30.71 1.06
N VAL A 57 0.48 29.95 2.09
CA VAL A 57 1.17 28.66 1.90
C VAL A 57 0.27 27.68 1.13
N ALA A 58 -1.02 27.61 1.46
CA ALA A 58 -1.97 26.76 0.75
C ALA A 58 -2.21 27.24 -0.69
N ALA A 59 -2.12 28.53 -0.96
CA ALA A 59 -2.21 29.07 -2.32
C ALA A 59 -1.00 28.70 -3.18
N ILE A 60 0.20 28.64 -2.59
CA ILE A 60 1.46 28.30 -3.29
C ILE A 60 1.61 26.78 -3.43
N LEU A 61 1.46 26.02 -2.35
CA LEU A 61 1.77 24.58 -2.29
C LEU A 61 0.54 23.66 -2.38
N GLY A 62 -0.67 24.22 -2.31
CA GLY A 62 -1.91 23.47 -2.16
C GLY A 62 -2.13 22.94 -0.74
N SER A 63 -3.14 22.08 -0.60
CA SER A 63 -3.47 21.47 0.69
C SER A 63 -2.37 20.51 1.17
N PRO A 64 -2.10 20.46 2.49
CA PRO A 64 -1.11 19.56 3.05
C PRO A 64 -1.59 18.11 3.00
N SER A 65 -0.65 17.16 3.00
CA SER A 65 -0.96 15.73 3.09
C SER A 65 -1.43 15.32 4.49
N SER A 66 -0.91 15.98 5.53
CA SER A 66 -1.31 15.77 6.91
C SER A 66 -1.03 17.01 7.76
N ILE A 67 -1.86 17.21 8.78
CA ILE A 67 -1.69 18.27 9.78
C ILE A 67 -1.53 17.57 11.13
N THR A 68 -0.61 18.06 11.97
CA THR A 68 -0.40 17.45 13.29
C THR A 68 -1.68 17.54 14.14
N PRO A 69 -2.14 16.43 14.75
CA PRO A 69 -3.30 16.46 15.62
C PRO A 69 -3.00 17.06 17.01
N PHE A 70 -1.72 17.15 17.39
CA PHE A 70 -1.29 17.61 18.70
C PHE A 70 -0.04 18.49 18.59
N GLY A 71 0.12 19.43 19.54
CA GLY A 71 1.32 20.28 19.64
C GLY A 71 1.27 21.53 18.77
N SER A 72 2.42 21.92 18.22
CA SER A 72 2.58 23.10 17.36
C SER A 72 1.98 22.87 15.98
N ASP A 73 1.16 23.78 15.48
CA ASP A 73 0.55 23.66 14.16
C ASP A 73 1.62 23.43 13.07
N THR A 74 1.60 22.24 12.48
CA THR A 74 2.64 21.75 11.58
C THR A 74 1.97 21.00 10.44
N TRP A 75 2.28 21.43 9.23
CA TRP A 75 1.80 20.82 7.99
C TRP A 75 2.89 19.96 7.38
N TYR A 76 2.49 18.80 6.87
CA TYR A 76 3.35 17.84 6.20
C TYR A 76 2.92 17.66 4.75
N TYR A 77 3.84 17.88 3.84
CA TYR A 77 3.69 17.53 2.43
C TYR A 77 4.59 16.33 2.15
N ILE A 78 3.97 15.20 1.82
CA ILE A 78 4.66 13.92 1.75
C ILE A 78 4.61 13.44 0.30
N SER A 79 5.78 13.14 -0.28
CA SER A 79 5.89 12.39 -1.52
C SER A 79 6.76 11.15 -1.32
N GLN A 80 6.40 10.07 -2.01
CA GLN A 80 7.09 8.79 -1.92
C GLN A 80 7.13 8.08 -3.26
N ARG A 81 8.30 7.53 -3.60
CA ARG A 81 8.49 6.61 -4.71
C ARG A 81 8.72 5.20 -4.19
N THR A 82 7.92 4.27 -4.68
CA THR A 82 7.96 2.86 -4.29
C THR A 82 8.26 2.02 -5.51
N GLU A 83 9.24 1.14 -5.41
CA GLU A 83 9.62 0.19 -6.45
C GLU A 83 9.15 -1.21 -6.04
N THR A 84 8.49 -1.90 -6.97
CA THR A 84 8.06 -3.29 -6.80
C THR A 84 8.65 -4.14 -7.92
N PHE A 85 9.56 -5.05 -7.54
CA PHE A 85 10.19 -5.97 -8.47
C PHE A 85 9.47 -7.32 -8.43
N ALA A 86 8.86 -7.71 -9.55
CA ALA A 86 8.09 -8.95 -9.69
C ALA A 86 7.09 -9.16 -8.54
N PHE A 87 7.22 -10.26 -7.79
CA PHE A 87 6.37 -10.63 -6.66
C PHE A 87 6.99 -10.30 -5.28
N LEU A 88 8.13 -9.61 -5.26
CA LEU A 88 8.78 -9.21 -4.01
C LEU A 88 8.00 -8.09 -3.31
N ALA A 89 8.25 -7.94 -2.01
CA ALA A 89 7.68 -6.85 -1.23
C ALA A 89 8.10 -5.49 -1.80
N PRO A 90 7.17 -4.53 -1.95
CA PRO A 90 7.49 -3.19 -2.40
C PRO A 90 8.53 -2.52 -1.47
N LYS A 91 9.48 -1.80 -2.06
CA LYS A 91 10.50 -1.05 -1.33
C LYS A 91 10.38 0.42 -1.65
N VAL A 92 10.40 1.25 -0.62
CA VAL A 92 10.48 2.71 -0.77
C VAL A 92 11.89 3.08 -1.19
N THR A 93 12.04 3.70 -2.36
CA THR A 93 13.34 4.11 -2.91
C THR A 93 13.63 5.57 -2.65
N GLU A 94 12.60 6.41 -2.60
CA GLU A 94 12.71 7.84 -2.34
C GLU A 94 11.53 8.30 -1.49
N ARG A 95 11.79 9.20 -0.55
CA ARG A 95 10.77 9.89 0.23
C ARG A 95 11.23 11.32 0.47
N LYS A 96 10.35 12.29 0.24
CA LYS A 96 10.56 13.70 0.58
C LYS A 96 9.39 14.18 1.39
N ILE A 97 9.68 14.74 2.56
CA ILE A 97 8.70 15.31 3.47
C ILE A 97 9.08 16.78 3.66
N LEU A 98 8.24 17.70 3.20
CA LEU A 98 8.34 19.09 3.59
C LEU A 98 7.53 19.29 4.87
N VAL A 99 8.16 19.89 5.88
CA VAL A 99 7.58 20.19 7.17
C VAL A 99 7.49 21.71 7.30
N VAL A 100 6.27 22.24 7.29
CA VAL A 100 6.01 23.67 7.49
C VAL A 100 5.42 23.85 8.88
N LYS A 101 6.15 24.52 9.77
CA LYS A 101 5.70 24.83 11.12
C LYS A 101 5.18 26.24 11.18
N PHE A 102 4.05 26.43 11.85
CA PHE A 102 3.46 27.74 12.07
C PHE A 102 3.65 28.16 13.54
N ASP A 103 3.78 29.46 13.76
CA ASP A 103 3.74 30.06 15.09
C ASP A 103 2.29 30.24 15.59
N LYS A 104 2.16 30.86 16.77
CA LYS A 104 0.86 31.11 17.40
C LYS A 104 0.01 32.14 16.64
N ASP A 105 0.66 33.03 15.90
CA ASP A 105 0.01 34.07 15.10
C ASP A 105 -0.40 33.54 13.71
N GLY A 106 0.02 32.32 13.37
CA GLY A 106 -0.34 31.64 12.15
C GLY A 106 0.59 31.88 10.97
N LYS A 107 1.77 32.42 11.24
CA LYS A 107 2.81 32.65 10.25
C LYS A 107 3.79 31.48 10.21
N VAL A 108 4.43 31.27 9.06
CA VAL A 108 5.46 30.24 8.92
C VAL A 108 6.62 30.54 9.87
N ALA A 109 6.84 29.69 10.86
CA ALA A 109 7.95 29.78 11.79
C ALA A 109 9.20 29.07 11.24
N LYS A 110 9.01 27.94 10.55
CA LYS A 110 10.12 27.13 10.04
C LYS A 110 9.68 26.24 8.89
N VAL A 111 10.57 26.05 7.91
CA VAL A 111 10.43 25.07 6.84
C VAL A 111 11.62 24.11 6.92
N ASP A 112 11.35 22.81 7.01
CA ASP A 112 12.35 21.74 7.04
C ASP A 112 12.04 20.69 5.96
N THR A 113 13.07 20.10 5.35
CA THR A 113 12.93 18.98 4.42
C THR A 113 13.55 17.73 5.03
N VAL A 114 12.81 16.62 5.03
CA VAL A 114 13.22 15.34 5.60
C VAL A 114 13.16 14.26 4.53
N GLY A 115 14.28 13.56 4.32
CA GLY A 115 14.38 12.47 3.38
C GLY A 115 14.10 11.09 3.98
N LEU A 116 14.29 10.05 3.16
CA LEU A 116 14.09 8.65 3.55
C LEU A 116 15.08 8.20 4.65
N GLU A 117 16.28 8.78 4.65
CA GLU A 117 17.39 8.51 5.57
C GLU A 117 17.08 8.81 7.03
N ALA A 118 16.15 9.73 7.31
CA ALA A 118 15.72 10.05 8.67
C ALA A 118 14.67 9.06 9.22
N GLY A 119 14.27 8.05 8.43
CA GLY A 119 13.28 7.06 8.84
C GLY A 119 13.77 6.19 9.99
N GLN A 120 12.97 6.09 11.07
CA GLN A 120 13.25 5.21 12.20
C GLN A 120 12.44 3.92 12.11
N VAL A 121 13.12 2.78 12.32
CA VAL A 121 12.45 1.48 12.42
C VAL A 121 11.87 1.33 13.83
N ILE A 122 10.55 1.36 13.93
CA ILE A 122 9.84 1.15 15.20
C ILE A 122 9.58 -0.35 15.35
N ASN A 123 10.02 -0.93 16.48
CA ASN A 123 9.72 -2.31 16.86
C ASN A 123 8.53 -2.31 17.82
N PRO A 124 7.32 -2.74 17.39
CA PRO A 124 6.16 -2.79 18.27
C PRO A 124 6.37 -3.79 19.41
N ILE A 125 5.89 -3.47 20.61
CA ILE A 125 5.87 -4.43 21.71
C ILE A 125 4.92 -5.58 21.38
N GLN A 126 5.33 -6.82 21.63
CA GLN A 126 4.52 -8.01 21.34
C GLN A 126 3.44 -8.29 22.40
N ARG A 127 3.17 -7.32 23.29
CA ARG A 127 2.19 -7.47 24.37
C ARG A 127 0.79 -7.59 23.77
N LYS A 128 0.17 -8.77 23.96
CA LYS A 128 -1.21 -9.02 23.56
C LYS A 128 -2.15 -8.70 24.72
N THR A 129 -3.20 -7.93 24.45
CA THR A 129 -4.30 -7.77 25.40
C THR A 129 -5.05 -9.08 25.49
N MET A 130 -5.16 -9.66 26.69
CA MET A 130 -5.94 -10.89 26.88
C MET A 130 -7.41 -10.60 26.55
N THR A 131 -7.97 -11.36 25.61
CA THR A 131 -9.40 -11.34 25.36
C THR A 131 -10.10 -12.17 26.44
N HIS A 132 -11.25 -11.69 26.93
CA HIS A 132 -12.08 -12.41 27.91
C HIS A 132 -12.94 -13.52 27.28
N GLY A 133 -12.74 -13.81 25.99
CA GLY A 133 -13.51 -14.82 25.27
C GLY A 133 -13.03 -16.24 25.55
N ASN A 134 -13.93 -17.22 25.40
CA ASN A 134 -13.59 -18.64 25.47
C ASN A 134 -12.60 -18.99 24.35
N LYS A 135 -11.42 -19.51 24.73
CA LYS A 135 -10.44 -20.05 23.77
C LYS A 135 -10.89 -21.44 23.35
N MET A 136 -11.81 -21.51 22.40
CA MET A 136 -12.21 -22.80 21.83
C MET A 136 -11.08 -23.36 20.98
N THR A 137 -10.78 -24.64 21.17
CA THR A 137 -9.81 -25.33 20.31
C THR A 137 -10.41 -25.57 18.92
N VAL A 138 -9.57 -25.82 17.92
CA VAL A 138 -10.03 -26.11 16.54
C VAL A 138 -11.05 -27.27 16.52
N ILE A 139 -10.84 -28.27 17.38
CA ILE A 139 -11.73 -29.44 17.50
C ILE A 139 -13.10 -29.05 18.07
N GLU A 140 -13.11 -28.17 19.08
CA GLU A 140 -14.34 -27.70 19.72
C GLU A 140 -15.18 -26.84 18.77
N GLN A 141 -14.56 -26.03 17.92
CA GLN A 141 -15.24 -25.29 16.85
C GLN A 141 -15.87 -26.21 15.80
N LEU A 142 -15.19 -27.30 15.44
CA LEU A 142 -15.70 -28.31 14.51
C LEU A 142 -16.90 -29.07 15.11
N VAL A 143 -16.79 -29.54 16.34
CA VAL A 143 -17.85 -30.31 17.02
C VAL A 143 -19.06 -29.44 17.35
N GLY A 144 -18.84 -28.19 17.78
CA GLY A 144 -19.91 -27.23 18.06
C GLY A 144 -20.80 -26.94 16.85
N ASN A 145 -20.25 -26.98 15.63
CA ASN A 145 -21.03 -26.79 14.41
C ASN A 145 -21.76 -28.06 13.94
N LEU A 146 -21.23 -29.26 14.27
CA LEU A 146 -21.86 -30.55 13.93
C LEU A 146 -23.10 -30.85 14.80
N GLY A 147 -23.13 -30.40 16.05
CA GLY A 147 -24.27 -30.61 16.96
C GLY A 147 -25.57 -29.90 16.53
N ARG A 148 -25.46 -28.78 15.79
CA ARG A 148 -26.59 -27.96 15.37
C ARG A 148 -27.54 -28.65 14.38
N PHE A 149 -27.05 -29.68 13.68
CA PHE A 149 -27.85 -30.45 12.73
C PHE A 149 -28.74 -31.50 13.40
N LYS A 150 -28.43 -31.92 14.63
CA LYS A 150 -29.22 -32.94 15.35
C LYS A 150 -30.56 -32.37 15.85
N GLU A 151 -30.55 -31.14 16.37
CA GLU A 151 -31.77 -30.46 16.86
C GLU A 151 -32.76 -30.14 15.74
N ALA A 152 -32.27 -29.76 14.54
CA ALA A 152 -33.11 -29.49 13.37
C ALA A 152 -33.75 -30.76 12.75
N SER A 153 -33.19 -31.95 13.05
CA SER A 153 -33.77 -33.24 12.68
C SER A 153 -34.83 -33.67 13.71
N GLN A 154 -34.53 -33.51 15.01
CA GLN A 154 -35.42 -33.92 16.10
C GLN A 154 -36.70 -33.07 16.19
N LYS A 155 -36.61 -31.75 15.91
CA LYS A 155 -37.77 -30.84 15.86
C LYS A 155 -38.70 -31.13 14.67
N ARG A 156 -38.18 -31.72 13.60
CA ARG A 156 -38.94 -32.14 12.41
C ARG A 156 -39.74 -33.42 12.67
N ASN A 157 -39.14 -34.38 13.38
CA ASN A 157 -39.81 -35.63 13.74
C ASN A 157 -40.91 -35.41 14.80
N ARG A 158 -40.67 -34.57 15.81
CA ARG A 158 -41.70 -34.24 16.82
C ARG A 158 -42.91 -33.50 16.23
N LYS A 159 -42.70 -32.62 15.24
CA LYS A 159 -43.80 -31.93 14.53
C LYS A 159 -44.62 -32.89 13.64
N LYS A 160 -44.01 -34.00 13.22
CA LYS A 160 -44.66 -35.02 12.38
C LYS A 160 -45.57 -35.93 13.22
N GLU A 161 -45.11 -36.30 14.41
CA GLU A 161 -45.91 -37.05 15.39
C GLU A 161 -47.14 -36.24 15.88
N GLU A 162 -47.00 -34.93 16.12
CA GLU A 162 -48.11 -34.08 16.56
C GLU A 162 -49.16 -33.77 15.46
N SER A 163 -48.82 -34.00 14.18
CA SER A 163 -49.74 -33.83 13.04
C SER A 163 -50.46 -35.10 12.61
N GLU A 164 -50.05 -36.25 13.14
CA GLU A 164 -50.63 -37.58 12.84
C GLU A 164 -51.62 -38.02 13.93
N ASP A 165 -51.63 -37.30 15.07
CA ASP A 165 -52.52 -37.49 16.22
C ASP A 165 -53.70 -36.48 16.26
N ARG A 166 -53.97 -35.80 15.12
CA ARG A 166 -55.17 -34.97 14.85
C ARG A 166 -55.89 -35.48 13.61
#